data_AF-A0A3B9Y5G6-F1
#
_entry.id   AF-A0A3B9Y5G6-F1
#
_cell.length_a   1.000
_cell.length_b   1.000
_cell.length_c   1.000
_cell.angle_alpha   90.00
_cell.angle_beta   90.00
_cell.angle_gamma   90.00
#
_symmetry.space_group_name_H-M   'P 1'
#
loop_
_entity.id
_entity.type
_entity.pdbx_description
1 polymer ?
#
loop_
_entity_poly.entity_id
_entity_poly.type
_entity_poly.pdbx_seq_one_letter_code
_entity_poly.pdbx_strand_id
1 'polypeptide(L)'
;MLIVNDDHLRRAGVKSLGERCNYCSKALAEYPLIMSDDAQTVYHVTCALQLAMDILTDLYTFFDPPAPYDRLFPLTTTSPNSEGGSYAINGS
;
A
#
# COMPACT_ATOMS: atom_id res chain seq x y z
N MET A 1 -9.14 -15.66 5.22
CA MET A 1 -7.82 -15.74 5.89
C MET A 1 -7.84 -16.90 6.87
N LEU A 2 -6.98 -17.89 6.67
CA LEU A 2 -6.91 -19.11 7.50
C LEU A 2 -5.51 -19.28 8.09
N ILE A 3 -5.42 -19.77 9.33
CA ILE A 3 -4.15 -20.26 9.88
C ILE A 3 -3.64 -21.38 8.97
N VAL A 4 -2.39 -21.26 8.54
CA VAL A 4 -1.82 -22.11 7.50
C VAL A 4 -1.42 -23.46 8.06
N ASN A 5 -1.77 -24.53 7.33
CA ASN A 5 -1.26 -25.88 7.53
C ASN A 5 -0.49 -26.32 6.27
N ASP A 6 0.12 -27.50 6.31
CA ASP A 6 0.94 -28.00 5.19
C ASP A 6 0.15 -28.15 3.88
N ASP A 7 -1.15 -28.49 3.96
CA ASP A 7 -2.02 -28.57 2.79
C ASP A 7 -2.31 -27.20 2.16
N HIS A 8 -2.38 -26.14 2.98
CA HIS A 8 -2.50 -24.77 2.52
C HIS A 8 -1.20 -24.33 1.83
N LEU A 9 -0.04 -24.62 2.41
CA LEU A 9 1.27 -24.31 1.80
C LEU A 9 1.43 -24.98 0.44
N ARG A 10 1.09 -26.27 0.34
CA ARG A 10 1.13 -27.00 -0.93
C ARG A 10 0.21 -26.39 -1.99
N ARG A 11 -1.01 -25.99 -1.60
CA ARG A 11 -1.96 -25.34 -2.52
C ARG A 11 -1.44 -24.00 -3.00
N ALA A 12 -0.84 -23.22 -2.10
CA ALA A 12 -0.15 -21.97 -2.41
C ALA A 12 1.11 -22.13 -3.29
N GLY A 13 1.52 -23.37 -3.61
CA GLY A 13 2.74 -23.64 -4.37
C GLY A 13 4.03 -23.43 -3.59
N VAL A 14 3.94 -23.21 -2.26
CA VAL A 14 5.09 -23.05 -1.37
C VAL A 14 5.76 -24.42 -1.19
N LYS A 15 6.99 -24.54 -1.67
CA LYS A 15 7.80 -25.77 -1.64
C LYS A 15 8.62 -25.89 -0.36
N SER A 16 8.87 -24.78 0.34
CA SER A 16 9.66 -24.75 1.57
C SER A 16 9.30 -23.56 2.45
N LEU A 17 9.38 -23.74 3.78
CA LEU A 17 9.29 -22.63 4.74
C LEU A 17 10.48 -21.65 4.66
N GLY A 18 11.53 -21.99 3.90
CA GLY A 18 12.61 -21.08 3.55
C GLY A 18 12.24 -20.08 2.44
N GLU A 19 11.08 -20.22 1.81
CA GLU A 19 10.56 -19.20 0.89
C GLU A 19 10.28 -17.90 1.64
N ARG A 20 10.21 -16.80 0.89
CA ARG A 20 10.12 -15.46 1.44
C ARG A 20 8.68 -14.95 1.43
N CYS A 21 8.28 -14.33 2.54
CA CYS A 21 7.06 -13.56 2.61
C CYS A 21 7.12 -12.38 1.63
N ASN A 22 6.10 -12.20 0.80
CA ASN A 22 6.05 -11.13 -0.21
C ASN A 22 6.05 -9.72 0.39
N TYR A 23 5.65 -9.58 1.66
CA TYR A 23 5.59 -8.29 2.34
C TYR A 23 6.94 -7.88 2.93
N CYS A 24 7.53 -8.72 3.79
CA CYS A 24 8.73 -8.38 4.55
C CYS A 24 10.03 -9.00 4.00
N SER A 25 9.94 -9.84 2.98
CA SER A 25 11.07 -10.59 2.37
C SER A 25 11.82 -11.54 3.32
N LYS A 26 11.32 -11.77 4.54
CA LYS A 26 11.87 -12.75 5.50
C LYS A 26 11.33 -14.15 5.24
N ALA A 27 12.01 -15.16 5.77
CA ALA A 27 11.59 -16.55 5.60
C ALA A 27 10.23 -16.83 6.26
N LEU A 28 9.40 -17.65 5.62
CA LEU A 28 8.09 -18.05 6.15
C LEU A 28 8.18 -18.80 7.48
N ALA A 29 9.30 -19.47 7.76
CA ALA A 29 9.55 -20.20 9.01
C ALA A 29 9.58 -19.33 10.29
N GLU A 30 9.77 -18.01 10.18
CA GLU A 30 10.06 -17.16 11.34
C GLU A 30 8.84 -16.81 12.21
N TYR A 31 7.62 -16.80 11.65
CA TYR A 31 6.41 -16.36 12.35
C TYR A 31 5.19 -17.17 11.93
N PRO A 32 4.09 -17.16 12.73
CA PRO A 32 2.82 -17.75 12.33
C PRO A 32 2.36 -17.23 10.96
N LEU A 33 1.81 -18.15 10.17
CA LEU A 33 1.46 -17.90 8.78
C LEU A 33 -0.05 -17.83 8.59
N ILE A 34 -0.46 -16.97 7.67
CA ILE A 34 -1.84 -16.80 7.22
C ILE A 34 -1.88 -16.80 5.70
N MET A 35 -2.90 -17.45 5.14
CA MET A 35 -3.10 -17.47 3.68
C MET A 35 -4.27 -16.56 3.31
N SER A 36 -4.08 -15.76 2.27
CA SER A 36 -5.14 -15.02 1.59
C SER A 36 -6.02 -15.98 0.81
N ASP A 37 -7.34 -15.84 0.93
CA ASP A 37 -8.29 -16.75 0.28
C ASP A 37 -8.34 -16.53 -1.24
N ASP A 38 -8.11 -15.30 -1.70
CA ASP A 38 -8.30 -14.90 -3.10
C ASP A 38 -7.13 -15.30 -4.00
N ALA A 39 -5.90 -15.14 -3.50
CA ALA A 39 -4.68 -15.32 -4.28
C ALA A 39 -3.83 -16.51 -3.78
N GLN A 40 -4.34 -17.29 -2.82
CA GLN A 40 -3.64 -18.37 -2.12
C GLN A 40 -2.22 -17.95 -1.67
N THR A 41 -2.03 -16.66 -1.40
CA THR A 41 -0.72 -16.11 -1.07
C THR A 41 -0.50 -16.21 0.44
N VAL A 42 0.70 -16.64 0.82
CA VAL A 42 1.06 -16.88 2.22
C VAL A 42 1.85 -15.69 2.76
N TYR A 43 1.45 -15.21 3.93
CA TYR A 43 2.11 -14.12 4.64
C TYR A 43 2.35 -14.51 6.10
N HIS A 44 3.26 -13.79 6.76
CA HIS A 44 3.23 -13.77 8.22
C HIS A 44 1.96 -13.06 8.70
N VAL A 45 1.38 -13.52 9.81
CA VAL A 45 0.17 -12.93 10.40
C VAL A 45 0.33 -11.42 10.63
N THR A 46 1.49 -10.99 11.13
CA THR A 46 1.79 -9.57 11.36
C THR A 46 1.89 -8.76 10.06
N CYS A 47 2.46 -9.35 9.01
CA CYS A 47 2.54 -8.72 7.69
C CYS A 47 1.17 -8.56 7.05
N ALA A 48 0.31 -9.58 7.16
CA ALA A 48 -1.06 -9.52 6.68
C ALA A 48 -1.89 -8.49 7.46
N LEU A 49 -1.70 -8.39 8.77
CA LEU A 49 -2.34 -7.37 9.59
C LEU A 49 -1.92 -5.96 9.16
N GLN A 50 -0.62 -5.74 8.93
CA GLN A 50 -0.12 -4.44 8.48
C GLN A 50 -0.72 -4.07 7.12
N LEU A 51 -0.73 -4.99 6.15
CA LEU A 51 -1.37 -4.77 4.85
C LEU A 51 -2.87 -4.43 4.98
N ALA A 52 -3.59 -5.11 5.87
CA ALA A 52 -4.99 -4.81 6.13
C ALA A 52 -5.19 -3.40 6.72
N MET A 53 -4.30 -2.97 7.62
CA MET A 53 -4.33 -1.62 8.20
C MET A 53 -4.03 -0.54 7.15
N ASP A 54 -3.08 -0.79 6.25
CA ASP A 54 -2.76 0.11 5.15
C ASP A 54 -4.00 0.31 4.25
N ILE A 55 -4.65 -0.80 3.84
CA ILE A 55 -5.88 -0.75 3.04
C ILE A 55 -7.02 -0.02 3.77
N LEU A 56 -7.22 -0.30 5.06
CA LEU A 56 -8.26 0.39 5.85
C LEU A 56 -8.00 1.89 5.96
N THR A 57 -6.73 2.30 6.06
CA THR A 57 -6.34 3.71 6.10
C THR A 57 -6.61 4.39 4.76
N ASP A 58 -6.25 3.74 3.66
CA ASP A 58 -6.53 4.25 2.31
C ASP A 58 -8.04 4.38 2.06
N LEU A 59 -8.83 3.39 2.46
CA LEU A 59 -10.29 3.46 2.36
C LEU A 59 -10.88 4.57 3.24
N TYR A 60 -10.39 4.72 4.48
CA TYR A 60 -10.83 5.78 5.38
C TYR A 60 -10.58 7.15 4.75
N THR A 61 -9.35 7.40 4.29
CA THR A 61 -8.99 8.68 3.65
C THR A 61 -9.73 8.93 2.33
N PHE A 62 -10.12 7.88 1.61
CA PHE A 62 -10.95 8.00 0.42
C PHE A 62 -12.39 8.44 0.76
N PHE A 63 -13.00 7.85 1.78
CA PHE A 63 -14.39 8.15 2.16
C PHE A 63 -14.53 9.41 3.03
N ASP A 64 -13.51 9.73 3.82
CA ASP A 64 -13.45 10.90 4.69
C ASP A 64 -12.11 11.62 4.47
N PRO A 65 -11.95 12.30 3.31
CA PRO A 65 -10.72 12.98 3.01
C PRO A 65 -10.45 14.07 4.05
N PRO A 66 -9.20 14.23 4.51
CA PRO A 66 -8.87 15.30 5.43
C PRO A 66 -9.24 16.64 4.81
N ALA A 67 -9.63 17.59 5.66
CA ALA A 67 -9.96 18.93 5.22
C ALA A 67 -8.81 19.49 4.35
N PRO A 68 -9.12 20.11 3.20
CA PRO A 68 -8.08 20.73 2.39
C PRO A 68 -7.35 21.76 3.22
N TYR A 69 -6.03 21.84 3.05
CA TYR A 69 -5.23 22.87 3.72
C TYR A 69 -5.75 24.27 3.39
N ASP A 70 -5.76 25.15 4.40
CA ASP A 70 -6.02 26.57 4.19
C ASP A 70 -5.00 27.11 3.18
N ARG A 71 -5.50 27.62 2.05
CA ARG A 71 -4.63 28.26 1.05
C ARG A 71 -4.14 29.59 1.62
N LEU A 72 -2.95 29.57 2.21
CA LEU A 72 -2.31 30.77 2.76
C LEU A 72 -1.99 31.83 1.69
N PHE A 73 -1.89 31.43 0.41
CA PHE A 73 -1.71 32.32 -0.73
C PHE A 73 -2.63 31.86 -1.88
N PRO A 74 -3.81 32.47 -2.06
CA PRO A 74 -4.58 32.26 -3.28
C PRO A 74 -3.72 32.73 -4.46
N LEU A 75 -3.52 31.88 -5.46
CA LEU A 75 -2.96 32.30 -6.75
C LEU A 75 -3.98 33.25 -7.40
N THR A 76 -3.93 34.52 -7.03
CA THR A 76 -4.69 35.57 -7.71
C THR A 76 -4.11 35.70 -9.11
N THR A 77 -4.83 35.21 -10.12
CA THR A 77 -4.61 35.62 -11.51
C THR A 77 -5.12 37.05 -11.67
N THR A 78 -4.42 38.03 -11.10
CA THR A 78 -4.53 39.40 -11.55
C THR A 78 -3.83 39.48 -12.90
N SER A 79 -4.61 39.41 -13.98
CA SER A 79 -4.27 40.18 -15.18
C SER A 79 -5.31 41.28 -15.29
N PRO A 80 -4.85 42.52 -15.33
CA PRO A 80 -4.79 43.14 -16.64
C PRO A 80 -3.39 43.68 -16.89
N ASN A 81 -2.71 43.12 -17.90
CA ASN A 81 -1.51 43.66 -18.54
C ASN A 81 -0.25 43.71 -17.66
N SER A 82 0.52 42.63 -17.62
CA SER A 82 1.97 42.73 -17.43
C SER A 82 2.67 41.56 -18.11
N GLU A 83 3.50 41.89 -19.10
CA GLU A 83 4.48 41.00 -19.71
C GLU A 83 5.33 40.32 -18.63
N GLY A 84 5.41 38.99 -18.62
CA GLY A 84 6.28 38.30 -17.67
C GLY A 84 6.26 36.77 -17.73
N GLY A 85 7.28 36.19 -18.38
CA GLY A 85 7.94 34.95 -17.94
C GLY A 85 7.65 33.64 -18.69
N SER A 86 8.31 33.42 -19.84
CA SER A 86 8.31 32.17 -20.63
C SER A 86 9.11 31.00 -20.01
N TYR A 87 8.95 30.68 -18.73
CA TYR A 87 9.74 29.61 -18.10
C TYR A 87 8.89 28.58 -17.34
N ALA A 88 7.99 27.90 -18.04
CA ALA A 88 7.52 26.59 -17.60
C ALA A 88 8.37 25.52 -18.30
N ILE A 89 9.43 25.07 -17.62
CA ILE A 89 10.14 23.85 -17.96
C ILE A 89 9.24 22.70 -17.54
N ASN A 90 8.55 22.08 -18.50
CA ASN A 90 7.91 20.79 -18.28
C ASN A 90 9.01 19.75 -18.07
N GLY A 91 9.23 19.36 -16.80
CA GLY A 91 10.09 18.23 -16.46
C GLY A 91 9.42 16.93 -16.87
N SER A 92 10.11 16.20 -17.75
CA SER A 92 9.84 14.81 -18.13
C SER A 92 10.08 13.82 -16.99
#